data_AF-A0A955DBL5-F1
#
_entry.id   AF-A0A955DBL5-F1
#
_cell.length_a   1.000
_cell.length_b   1.000
_cell.length_c   1.000
_cell.angle_alpha   90.00
_cell.angle_beta   90.00
_cell.angle_gamma   90.00
#
_symmetry.space_group_name_H-M   'P 1'
#
loop_
_entity.id
_entity.type
_entity.pdbx_description
1 polymer ?
#
loop_
_entity_poly.entity_id
_entity_poly.type
_entity_poly.pdbx_seq_one_letter_code
_entity_poly.pdbx_strand_id
1 'polypeptide(L)'
;MIAAGLAAVGWFAWTGTHPPASLDETQFPNWSAHVEPVTASYDPQGSANLRHVSPGGAISSVGSIGFGDADLDRETTGRIRAVLAGGGTPDEQASQAVAIMKAANPLPAITDPAALKSATEKAKAIGMTYDVAAPEPSVTDGMARGVLRGDPSFVHVFLFDNCAQDGDVVLVKINGSPFAMVPITHIGTTVSVPVPAGGATTISIEGVHDGGGGITVACRTSRGDYFTRVMAPGDEQPIGIAGGR
;
A
#
# COMPACT_ATOMS: atom_id res chain seq x y z
N MET A 1 -44.83 -32.03 34.48
CA MET A 1 -45.49 -30.87 35.11
C MET A 1 -44.54 -29.69 34.92
N ILE A 2 -44.88 -28.72 34.05
CA ILE A 2 -45.37 -27.36 34.39
C ILE A 2 -44.33 -26.56 35.19
N ALA A 3 -44.01 -25.29 34.96
CA ALA A 3 -44.02 -24.30 33.87
C ALA A 3 -43.58 -22.98 34.54
N ALA A 4 -43.04 -22.04 33.75
CA ALA A 4 -42.95 -20.58 34.01
C ALA A 4 -42.12 -20.13 35.23
N GLY A 5 -41.26 -19.11 35.18
CA GLY A 5 -41.15 -17.96 34.30
C GLY A 5 -41.04 -16.71 35.18
N LEU A 6 -40.06 -15.82 34.94
CA LEU A 6 -40.21 -14.36 35.00
C LEU A 6 -38.88 -13.67 34.68
N ALA A 7 -38.99 -12.72 33.77
CA ALA A 7 -37.94 -11.83 33.30
C ALA A 7 -37.66 -10.71 34.31
N ALA A 8 -36.43 -10.21 34.31
CA ALA A 8 -36.11 -8.85 34.75
C ALA A 8 -35.18 -8.22 33.71
N VAL A 9 -35.75 -7.28 32.95
CA VAL A 9 -35.07 -6.41 32.01
C VAL A 9 -34.35 -5.33 32.81
N GLY A 10 -33.02 -5.39 32.85
CA GLY A 10 -32.19 -4.32 33.39
C GLY A 10 -31.88 -3.30 32.29
N TRP A 11 -32.54 -2.15 32.35
CA TRP A 11 -32.13 -0.94 31.63
C TRP A 11 -30.72 -0.53 32.08
N PHE A 12 -29.74 -0.56 31.19
CA PHE A 12 -28.51 0.22 31.35
C PHE A 12 -28.65 1.51 30.56
N ALA A 13 -28.68 2.61 31.30
CA ALA A 13 -28.61 3.96 30.76
C ALA A 13 -27.26 4.14 30.06
N TRP A 14 -27.33 4.48 28.77
CA TRP A 14 -26.19 4.88 27.96
C TRP A 14 -25.82 6.32 28.35
N THR A 15 -24.81 6.46 29.20
CA THR A 15 -24.17 7.76 29.49
C THR A 15 -22.82 7.79 28.78
N GLY A 16 -22.72 8.64 27.76
CA GLY A 16 -21.47 9.22 27.24
C GLY A 16 -20.31 8.27 27.03
N THR A 17 -20.20 7.70 25.82
CA THR A 17 -18.92 7.14 25.35
C THR A 17 -17.94 8.29 25.18
N HIS A 18 -17.03 8.45 26.15
CA HIS A 18 -15.72 9.01 25.83
C HIS A 18 -15.10 8.12 24.73
N PRO A 19 -14.52 8.69 23.66
CA PRO A 19 -13.69 7.89 22.77
C PRO A 19 -12.60 7.21 23.62
N PRO A 20 -12.23 5.95 23.31
CA PRO A 20 -11.13 5.31 24.01
C PRO A 20 -9.91 6.23 23.95
N ALA A 21 -9.18 6.34 25.07
CA ALA A 21 -7.98 7.16 25.15
C ALA A 21 -7.09 6.87 23.94
N SER A 22 -6.77 7.91 23.17
CA SER A 22 -5.84 7.84 22.05
C SER A 22 -4.59 7.09 22.52
N LEU A 23 -4.22 6.03 21.83
CA LEU A 23 -2.97 5.32 22.09
C LEU A 23 -1.83 6.35 22.06
N ASP A 24 -0.94 6.32 23.05
CA ASP A 24 0.23 7.21 23.08
C ASP A 24 1.12 6.90 21.87
N GLU A 25 1.06 7.73 20.84
CA GLU A 25 1.68 7.49 19.52
C GLU A 25 3.21 7.48 19.58
N THR A 26 3.80 8.03 20.66
CA THR A 26 5.25 8.08 20.87
C THR A 26 5.89 6.70 21.10
N GLN A 27 5.06 5.68 21.35
CA GLN A 27 5.53 4.33 21.64
C GLN A 27 5.89 3.52 20.38
N PHE A 28 5.55 3.99 19.18
CA PHE A 28 5.85 3.28 17.94
C PHE A 28 7.28 3.54 17.46
N PRO A 29 8.07 2.51 17.10
CA PRO A 29 9.48 2.67 16.69
C PRO A 29 9.70 3.54 15.44
N ASN A 30 8.65 3.75 14.65
CA ASN A 30 8.65 4.57 13.44
C ASN A 30 8.11 6.01 13.69
N TRP A 31 7.68 6.32 14.92
CA TRP A 31 7.28 7.66 15.31
C TRP A 31 8.51 8.58 15.41
N SER A 32 8.46 9.77 14.83
CA SER A 32 9.54 10.75 14.91
C SER A 32 8.99 12.14 15.23
N ALA A 33 9.64 12.91 16.09
CA ALA A 33 9.16 14.23 16.51
C ALA A 33 9.14 15.32 15.40
N HIS A 34 9.44 14.95 14.15
CA HIS A 34 9.52 15.84 12.99
C HIS A 34 8.23 15.89 12.15
N VAL A 35 7.11 15.33 12.64
CA VAL A 35 5.79 15.38 11.98
C VAL A 35 5.16 16.78 12.09
N GLU A 36 5.80 17.80 11.52
CA GLU A 36 4.97 18.79 10.83
C GLU A 36 4.59 18.16 9.48
N PRO A 37 3.34 18.26 9.01
CA PRO A 37 2.95 17.75 7.70
C PRO A 37 3.86 18.38 6.63
N VAL A 38 4.88 17.64 6.20
CA VAL A 38 5.79 18.09 5.14
C VAL A 38 5.02 18.01 3.84
N THR A 39 4.35 19.10 3.49
CA THR A 39 3.57 19.18 2.26
C THR A 39 4.53 19.16 1.06
N ALA A 40 4.44 18.10 0.27
CA ALA A 40 4.92 18.09 -1.09
C ALA A 40 4.11 19.11 -1.91
N SER A 41 4.77 20.09 -2.51
CA SER A 41 4.12 21.08 -3.37
C SER A 41 3.71 20.41 -4.68
N TYR A 42 2.40 20.23 -4.87
CA TYR A 42 1.79 19.70 -6.09
C TYR A 42 2.17 20.57 -7.30
N ASP A 43 2.85 19.97 -8.30
CA ASP A 43 3.05 20.57 -9.61
C ASP A 43 2.03 19.95 -10.61
N PRO A 44 1.08 20.73 -11.12
CA PRO A 44 0.08 20.25 -12.08
C PRO A 44 0.67 19.90 -13.47
N GLN A 45 1.97 20.16 -13.75
CA GLN A 45 2.60 19.95 -15.05
C GLN A 45 3.38 18.63 -15.23
N GLY A 46 3.24 17.66 -14.31
CA GLY A 46 3.57 16.26 -14.61
C GLY A 46 4.84 15.67 -14.00
N SER A 47 5.39 16.28 -12.95
CA SER A 47 6.32 15.62 -12.02
C SER A 47 5.86 15.95 -10.60
N ALA A 48 5.07 15.08 -9.99
CA ALA A 48 4.54 15.33 -8.67
C ALA A 48 5.69 15.27 -7.65
N ASN A 49 6.18 16.44 -7.23
CA ASN A 49 7.34 16.59 -6.35
C ASN A 49 7.10 15.86 -5.03
N LEU A 50 7.76 14.72 -4.83
CA LEU A 50 7.88 14.06 -3.55
C LEU A 50 8.89 14.82 -2.69
N ARG A 51 8.70 14.81 -1.38
CA ARG A 51 9.72 15.30 -0.44
C ARG A 51 10.58 14.13 -0.03
N HIS A 52 11.85 14.16 -0.36
CA HIS A 52 12.82 13.13 -0.02
C HIS A 52 13.66 13.57 1.16
N VAL A 53 13.67 12.77 2.22
CA VAL A 53 14.57 12.89 3.37
C VAL A 53 15.59 11.77 3.27
N SER A 54 16.84 12.13 2.97
CA SER A 54 17.93 11.16 2.85
C SER A 54 18.26 10.52 4.21
N PRO A 55 19.01 9.40 4.26
CA PRO A 55 19.40 8.78 5.53
C PRO A 55 20.25 9.69 6.41
N GLY A 56 20.93 10.69 5.81
CA GLY A 56 21.66 11.73 6.53
C GLY A 56 20.81 12.94 6.94
N GLY A 57 19.49 12.91 6.75
CA GLY A 57 18.56 13.97 7.10
C GLY A 57 18.47 15.13 6.10
N ALA A 58 19.14 15.04 4.94
CA ALA A 58 19.06 16.09 3.92
C ALA A 58 17.69 16.03 3.21
N ILE A 59 17.03 17.18 3.09
CA ILE A 59 15.70 17.30 2.49
C ILE A 59 15.82 17.81 1.05
N SER A 60 15.16 17.15 0.11
CA SER A 60 15.08 17.58 -1.29
C SER A 60 13.70 17.33 -1.89
N SER A 61 13.40 17.97 -3.03
CA SER A 61 12.23 17.67 -3.84
C SER A 61 12.65 16.81 -5.02
N VAL A 62 11.96 15.69 -5.22
CA VAL A 62 12.29 14.69 -6.25
C VAL A 62 11.04 14.31 -7.05
N GLY A 63 11.21 13.98 -8.33
CA GLY A 63 10.11 13.51 -9.18
C GLY A 63 9.85 11.99 -9.12
N SER A 64 10.69 11.25 -8.40
CA SER A 64 10.64 9.78 -8.34
C SER A 64 11.27 9.24 -7.07
N ILE A 65 10.84 8.06 -6.64
CA ILE A 65 11.49 7.32 -5.57
C ILE A 65 12.73 6.62 -6.11
N GLY A 66 13.84 6.81 -5.40
CA GLY A 66 15.09 6.11 -5.66
C GLY A 66 15.18 4.82 -4.84
N PHE A 67 15.63 3.76 -5.49
CA PHE A 67 15.91 2.47 -4.88
C PHE A 67 17.40 2.15 -4.96
N GLY A 68 17.92 1.46 -3.95
CA GLY A 68 19.25 0.89 -3.90
C GLY A 68 19.21 -0.64 -3.90
N ASP A 69 20.39 -1.27 -3.91
CA ASP A 69 20.52 -2.73 -3.94
C ASP A 69 19.85 -3.44 -2.76
N ALA A 70 19.73 -2.76 -1.62
CA ALA A 70 19.07 -3.27 -0.42
C ALA A 70 17.54 -3.32 -0.55
N ASP A 71 16.96 -2.60 -1.50
CA ASP A 71 15.52 -2.61 -1.77
C ASP A 71 15.11 -3.72 -2.73
N LEU A 72 16.07 -4.43 -3.33
CA LEU A 72 15.78 -5.50 -4.27
C LEU A 72 15.15 -6.70 -3.55
N ASP A 73 13.95 -7.09 -3.98
CA ASP A 73 13.31 -8.33 -3.54
C ASP A 73 13.91 -9.50 -4.31
N ARG A 74 15.07 -9.95 -3.83
CA ARG A 74 15.85 -11.05 -4.42
C ARG A 74 15.13 -12.39 -4.29
N GLU A 75 14.31 -12.57 -3.26
CA GLU A 75 13.57 -13.80 -3.04
C GLU A 75 12.48 -13.98 -4.11
N THR A 76 11.58 -13.01 -4.26
CA THR A 76 10.52 -13.05 -5.28
C THR A 76 11.12 -13.10 -6.67
N THR A 77 12.15 -12.29 -6.93
CA THR A 77 12.93 -12.33 -8.18
C THR A 77 13.46 -13.74 -8.48
N GLY A 78 14.10 -14.39 -7.50
CA GLY A 78 14.65 -15.73 -7.64
C GLY A 78 13.58 -16.79 -7.91
N ARG A 79 12.45 -16.72 -7.20
CA ARG A 79 11.32 -17.65 -7.38
C ARG A 79 10.69 -17.52 -8.77
N ILE A 80 10.48 -16.30 -9.27
CA ILE A 80 9.96 -16.07 -10.62
C ILE A 80 10.95 -16.57 -11.69
N ARG A 81 12.25 -16.33 -11.50
CA ARG A 81 13.27 -16.86 -12.43
C ARG A 81 13.31 -18.39 -12.43
N ALA A 82 13.07 -19.04 -11.28
CA ALA A 82 12.97 -20.49 -11.21
C ALA A 82 11.76 -21.03 -12.01
N VAL A 83 10.61 -20.35 -11.97
CA VAL A 83 9.44 -20.70 -12.81
C VAL A 83 9.78 -20.63 -14.30
N LEU A 84 10.51 -19.61 -14.73
CA LEU A 84 10.96 -19.48 -16.12
C LEU A 84 11.94 -20.60 -16.51
N ALA A 85 12.87 -20.95 -15.63
CA ALA A 85 13.89 -21.97 -15.88
C ALA A 85 13.35 -23.41 -15.84
N GLY A 86 12.30 -23.67 -15.06
CA GLY A 86 11.75 -25.01 -14.83
C GLY A 86 11.05 -25.64 -16.04
N GLY A 87 10.84 -24.89 -17.14
CA GLY A 87 10.01 -25.31 -18.25
C GLY A 87 8.52 -25.31 -17.92
N GLY A 88 7.68 -25.70 -18.87
CA GLY A 88 6.21 -25.68 -18.75
C GLY A 88 5.55 -24.82 -19.82
N THR A 89 4.22 -24.89 -19.89
CA THR A 89 3.46 -24.04 -20.81
C THR A 89 3.43 -22.60 -20.30
N PRO A 90 3.27 -21.60 -21.18
CA PRO A 90 3.14 -20.20 -20.78
C PRO A 90 2.03 -19.94 -19.76
N ASP A 91 0.94 -20.71 -19.81
CA ASP A 91 -0.20 -20.56 -18.91
C ASP A 91 0.08 -21.13 -17.51
N GLU A 92 0.78 -22.26 -17.43
CA GLU A 92 1.26 -22.82 -16.16
C GLU A 92 2.26 -21.87 -15.48
N GLN A 93 3.19 -21.32 -16.26
CA GLN A 93 4.17 -20.36 -15.76
C GLN A 93 3.49 -19.07 -15.26
N ALA A 94 2.52 -18.54 -16.00
CA ALA A 94 1.74 -17.39 -15.58
C ALA A 94 1.00 -17.65 -14.27
N SER A 95 0.36 -18.81 -14.13
CA SER A 95 -0.35 -19.21 -12.91
C SER A 95 0.57 -19.30 -11.70
N GLN A 96 1.77 -19.87 -11.86
CA GLN A 96 2.77 -19.93 -10.79
C GLN A 96 3.31 -18.54 -10.44
N ALA A 97 3.55 -17.68 -11.43
CA ALA A 97 3.98 -16.31 -11.21
C ALA A 97 2.93 -15.48 -10.44
N VAL A 98 1.65 -15.63 -10.76
CA VAL A 98 0.54 -15.03 -9.99
C VAL A 98 0.60 -15.47 -8.53
N ALA A 99 0.75 -16.77 -8.27
CA ALA A 99 0.80 -17.29 -6.90
C ALA A 99 2.01 -16.75 -6.11
N ILE A 100 3.18 -16.64 -6.76
CA ILE A 100 4.38 -16.06 -6.15
C ILE A 100 4.18 -14.57 -5.83
N MET A 101 3.66 -13.79 -6.79
CA MET A 101 3.43 -12.36 -6.59
C MET A 101 2.41 -12.07 -5.50
N LYS A 102 1.36 -12.91 -5.38
CA LYS A 102 0.42 -12.85 -4.26
C LYS A 102 1.09 -13.16 -2.93
N ALA A 103 1.87 -14.24 -2.87
CA ALA A 103 2.57 -14.64 -1.65
C ALA A 103 3.63 -13.61 -1.18
N ALA A 104 4.23 -12.88 -2.13
CA ALA A 104 5.21 -11.81 -1.85
C ALA A 104 4.59 -10.53 -1.27
N ASN A 105 3.26 -10.43 -1.25
CA ASN A 105 2.51 -9.24 -0.87
C ASN A 105 1.41 -9.60 0.14
N PRO A 106 1.75 -10.01 1.37
CA PRO A 106 0.76 -10.18 2.42
C PRO A 106 0.22 -8.80 2.83
N LEU A 107 -1.00 -8.48 2.40
CA LEU A 107 -1.61 -7.19 2.73
C LEU A 107 -2.37 -7.31 4.07
N PRO A 108 -2.24 -6.32 4.96
CA PRO A 108 -3.04 -6.29 6.19
C PRO A 108 -4.52 -6.10 5.88
N ALA A 109 -5.38 -6.74 6.68
CA ALA A 109 -6.82 -6.60 6.56
C ALA A 109 -7.28 -5.17 6.86
N ILE A 110 -8.28 -4.70 6.11
CA ILE A 110 -8.96 -3.43 6.40
C ILE A 110 -9.99 -3.72 7.49
N THR A 111 -9.71 -3.27 8.71
CA THR A 111 -10.54 -3.55 9.90
C THR A 111 -11.56 -2.47 10.20
N ASP A 112 -11.33 -1.23 9.77
CA ASP A 112 -12.29 -0.15 9.96
C ASP A 112 -13.51 -0.32 9.02
N PRO A 113 -14.75 -0.30 9.54
CA PRO A 113 -15.94 -0.51 8.72
C PRO A 113 -16.19 0.57 7.64
N ALA A 114 -15.83 1.83 7.89
CA ALA A 114 -16.01 2.92 6.94
C ALA A 114 -14.97 2.84 5.81
N ALA A 115 -13.73 2.53 6.17
CA ALA A 115 -12.65 2.24 5.25
C ALA A 115 -12.97 1.01 4.38
N LEU A 116 -13.47 -0.08 4.99
CA LEU A 116 -13.85 -1.30 4.29
C LEU A 116 -14.99 -1.03 3.29
N LYS A 117 -15.99 -0.24 3.67
CA LYS A 117 -17.07 0.17 2.77
C LYS A 117 -16.51 0.95 1.56
N SER A 118 -15.67 1.95 1.82
CA SER A 118 -15.08 2.80 0.78
C SER A 118 -14.20 1.98 -0.18
N ALA A 119 -13.38 1.08 0.36
CA ALA A 119 -12.55 0.15 -0.40
C ALA A 119 -13.40 -0.82 -1.24
N THR A 120 -14.50 -1.35 -0.68
CA THR A 120 -15.44 -2.22 -1.41
C THR A 120 -16.07 -1.50 -2.60
N GLU A 121 -16.56 -0.28 -2.38
CA GLU A 121 -17.17 0.55 -3.43
C GLU A 121 -16.17 0.88 -4.53
N LYS A 122 -14.94 1.24 -4.16
CA LYS A 122 -13.85 1.50 -5.11
C LYS A 122 -13.46 0.26 -5.90
N ALA A 123 -13.28 -0.89 -5.23
CA ALA A 123 -12.96 -2.16 -5.87
C ALA A 123 -14.03 -2.55 -6.90
N LYS A 124 -15.31 -2.41 -6.55
CA LYS A 124 -16.43 -2.63 -7.47
C LYS A 124 -16.37 -1.67 -8.68
N ALA A 125 -16.08 -0.39 -8.45
CA ALA A 125 -16.02 0.61 -9.51
C ALA A 125 -14.91 0.34 -10.54
N ILE A 126 -13.78 -0.19 -10.09
CA ILE A 126 -12.62 -0.53 -10.96
C ILE A 126 -12.61 -1.99 -11.43
N GLY A 127 -13.67 -2.76 -11.13
CA GLY A 127 -13.80 -4.15 -11.53
C GLY A 127 -12.82 -5.11 -10.84
N MET A 128 -12.28 -4.75 -9.67
CA MET A 128 -11.53 -5.68 -8.82
C MET A 128 -12.49 -6.72 -8.23
N THR A 129 -12.15 -8.00 -8.37
CA THR A 129 -13.05 -9.13 -8.05
C THR A 129 -12.70 -9.87 -6.76
N TYR A 130 -11.76 -9.40 -5.94
CA TYR A 130 -11.35 -10.06 -4.70
C TYR A 130 -12.01 -9.45 -3.46
N ASP A 131 -12.02 -10.20 -2.36
CA ASP A 131 -12.56 -9.78 -1.08
C ASP A 131 -11.66 -8.70 -0.45
N VAL A 132 -12.15 -7.47 -0.40
CA VAL A 132 -11.41 -6.34 0.21
C VAL A 132 -11.22 -6.48 1.73
N ALA A 133 -11.98 -7.36 2.40
CA ALA A 133 -11.78 -7.68 3.81
C ALA A 133 -10.56 -8.61 4.04
N ALA A 134 -10.15 -9.33 3.00
CA ALA A 134 -8.94 -10.14 2.95
C ALA A 134 -8.11 -9.69 1.74
N PRO A 135 -7.52 -8.49 1.79
CA PRO A 135 -6.95 -7.87 0.61
C PRO A 135 -5.82 -8.74 0.05
N GLU A 136 -5.96 -9.16 -1.20
CA GLU A 136 -4.91 -9.79 -1.98
C GLU A 136 -4.54 -8.84 -3.11
N PRO A 137 -3.29 -8.84 -3.59
CA PRO A 137 -2.97 -8.10 -4.79
C PRO A 137 -3.72 -8.69 -5.99
N SER A 138 -4.30 -7.81 -6.79
CA SER A 138 -4.95 -8.08 -8.08
C SER A 138 -3.90 -8.30 -9.17
N VAL A 139 -3.19 -9.42 -9.08
CA VAL A 139 -2.23 -9.85 -10.11
C VAL A 139 -3.00 -10.50 -11.25
N THR A 140 -3.01 -9.86 -12.42
CA THR A 140 -3.64 -10.41 -13.64
C THR A 140 -2.67 -11.32 -14.40
N ASP A 141 -3.20 -12.22 -15.22
CA ASP A 141 -2.39 -13.03 -16.14
C ASP A 141 -1.56 -12.14 -17.09
N GLY A 142 -2.10 -10.98 -17.50
CA GLY A 142 -1.38 -10.02 -18.33
C GLY A 142 -0.16 -9.44 -17.61
N MET A 143 -0.31 -9.09 -16.33
CA MET A 143 0.80 -8.62 -15.48
C MET A 143 1.84 -9.73 -15.30
N ALA A 144 1.41 -10.94 -14.96
CA ALA A 144 2.30 -12.08 -14.79
C ALA A 144 3.07 -12.42 -16.08
N ARG A 145 2.40 -12.44 -17.23
CA ARG A 145 3.04 -12.62 -18.55
C ARG A 145 4.01 -11.48 -18.87
N GLY A 146 3.70 -10.24 -18.48
CA GLY A 146 4.60 -9.11 -18.65
C GLY A 146 5.90 -9.28 -17.87
N VAL A 147 5.80 -9.71 -16.61
CA VAL A 147 6.94 -10.06 -15.75
C VAL A 147 7.77 -11.20 -16.36
N LEU A 148 7.10 -12.27 -16.81
CA LEU A 148 7.76 -13.45 -17.38
C LEU A 148 8.44 -13.21 -18.73
N ARG A 149 7.94 -12.27 -19.54
CA ARG A 149 8.54 -11.90 -20.84
C ARG A 149 9.76 -10.98 -20.70
N GLY A 150 9.87 -10.27 -19.59
CA GLY A 150 10.99 -9.38 -19.30
C GLY A 150 12.15 -10.10 -18.59
N ASP A 151 13.12 -9.33 -18.12
CA ASP A 151 14.00 -9.76 -17.03
C ASP A 151 13.31 -9.33 -15.72
N PRO A 152 12.68 -10.28 -15.00
CA PRO A 152 11.88 -9.99 -13.83
C PRO A 152 12.81 -9.52 -12.72
N SER A 153 12.64 -8.28 -12.28
CA SER A 153 13.23 -7.76 -11.04
C SER A 153 12.11 -7.21 -10.17
N PHE A 154 12.24 -7.35 -8.86
CA PHE A 154 11.27 -6.86 -7.91
C PHE A 154 11.94 -5.93 -6.91
N VAL A 155 11.21 -4.92 -6.45
CA VAL A 155 11.64 -4.01 -5.40
C VAL A 155 10.62 -3.96 -4.27
N HIS A 156 11.12 -3.85 -3.04
CA HIS A 156 10.30 -3.59 -1.88
C HIS A 156 9.98 -2.10 -1.78
N VAL A 157 8.70 -1.80 -1.65
CA VAL A 157 8.16 -0.47 -1.41
C VAL A 157 7.47 -0.51 -0.05
N PHE A 158 8.06 0.13 0.96
CA PHE A 158 7.47 0.17 2.30
C PHE A 158 6.58 1.40 2.43
N LEU A 159 5.27 1.20 2.49
CA LEU A 159 4.27 2.26 2.65
C LEU A 159 3.88 2.37 4.11
N PHE A 160 3.87 3.58 4.66
CA PHE A 160 3.48 3.82 6.05
C PHE A 160 2.79 5.17 6.20
N ASP A 161 2.02 5.28 7.28
CA ASP A 161 1.47 6.54 7.73
C ASP A 161 2.56 7.31 8.45
N ASN A 162 2.73 8.58 8.15
CA ASN A 162 3.70 9.43 8.81
C ASN A 162 3.08 10.49 9.72
N CYS A 163 1.75 10.60 9.79
CA CYS A 163 1.07 11.62 10.57
C CYS A 163 0.20 11.03 11.68
N ALA A 164 -0.92 10.40 11.33
CA ALA A 164 -1.91 9.96 12.30
C ALA A 164 -2.63 8.73 11.77
N GLN A 165 -2.47 7.59 12.44
CA GLN A 165 -3.17 6.37 12.07
C GLN A 165 -4.67 6.47 12.39
N ASP A 166 -5.45 6.92 11.41
CA ASP A 166 -6.87 7.22 11.53
C ASP A 166 -7.77 6.32 10.66
N GLY A 167 -7.17 5.41 9.89
CA GLY A 167 -7.90 4.43 9.06
C GLY A 167 -7.78 4.68 7.55
N ASP A 168 -6.88 5.55 7.12
CA ASP A 168 -6.53 5.76 5.72
C ASP A 168 -6.35 4.47 4.90
N VAL A 169 -6.88 4.48 3.68
CA VAL A 169 -6.69 3.39 2.70
C VAL A 169 -6.32 3.98 1.36
N VAL A 170 -5.34 3.35 0.71
CA VAL A 170 -4.93 3.69 -0.64
C VAL A 170 -4.96 2.50 -1.59
N LEU A 171 -5.13 2.80 -2.87
CA LEU A 171 -4.98 1.88 -3.97
C LEU A 171 -3.61 2.10 -4.61
N VAL A 172 -2.76 1.09 -4.52
CA VAL A 172 -1.52 1.02 -5.30
C VAL A 172 -1.87 0.54 -6.71
N LYS A 173 -1.40 1.29 -7.72
CA LYS A 173 -1.47 0.91 -9.13
C LYS A 173 -0.07 0.74 -9.69
N ILE A 174 0.08 -0.19 -10.64
CA ILE A 174 1.31 -0.42 -11.40
C ILE A 174 0.99 -0.16 -12.86
N ASN A 175 1.68 0.79 -13.47
CA ASN A 175 1.47 1.22 -14.86
C ASN A 175 -0.02 1.51 -15.15
N GLY A 176 -0.69 2.18 -14.21
CA GLY A 176 -2.12 2.52 -14.27
C GLY A 176 -3.08 1.36 -13.98
N SER A 177 -2.58 0.13 -13.83
CA SER A 177 -3.41 -1.03 -13.50
C SER A 177 -3.56 -1.18 -11.98
N PRO A 178 -4.79 -1.35 -11.45
CA PRO A 178 -5.01 -1.62 -10.03
C PRO A 178 -4.20 -2.84 -9.55
N PHE A 179 -3.44 -2.67 -8.47
CA PHE A 179 -2.59 -3.72 -7.92
C PHE A 179 -3.04 -4.14 -6.52
N ALA A 180 -3.11 -3.23 -5.55
CA ALA A 180 -3.39 -3.60 -4.16
C ALA A 180 -4.11 -2.50 -3.40
N MET A 181 -5.10 -2.86 -2.59
CA MET A 181 -5.66 -1.98 -1.55
C MET A 181 -4.80 -2.13 -0.29
N VAL A 182 -4.25 -1.04 0.21
CA VAL A 182 -3.33 -1.03 1.34
C VAL A 182 -3.88 -0.07 2.41
N PRO A 183 -4.26 -0.57 3.60
CA PRO A 183 -4.52 0.32 4.73
C PRO A 183 -3.18 0.91 5.19
N ILE A 184 -3.17 2.22 5.36
CA ILE A 184 -1.99 2.98 5.73
C ILE A 184 -1.96 3.06 7.25
N THR A 185 -0.89 2.52 7.83
CA THR A 185 -0.71 2.42 9.28
C THR A 185 0.72 2.82 9.63
N HIS A 186 0.96 3.17 10.90
CA HIS A 186 2.31 3.46 11.38
C HIS A 186 3.25 2.25 11.24
N ILE A 187 2.77 1.04 11.53
CA ILE A 187 3.56 -0.19 11.36
C ILE A 187 4.02 -0.37 9.90
N GLY A 188 3.24 0.19 8.97
CA GLY A 188 3.51 0.17 7.54
C GLY A 188 3.25 -1.20 6.91
N THR A 189 3.44 -1.26 5.60
CA THR A 189 3.24 -2.45 4.78
C THR A 189 4.25 -2.46 3.66
N THR A 190 4.95 -3.59 3.51
CA THR A 190 5.85 -3.81 2.38
C THR A 190 5.06 -4.36 1.20
N VAL A 191 5.17 -3.68 0.07
CA VAL A 191 4.63 -4.10 -1.22
C VAL A 191 5.80 -4.44 -2.15
N SER A 192 5.86 -5.68 -2.63
CA SER A 192 6.81 -6.13 -3.63
C SER A 192 6.27 -5.86 -5.04
N VAL A 193 6.95 -4.95 -5.75
CA VAL A 193 6.50 -4.43 -7.05
C VAL A 193 7.44 -4.91 -8.17
N PRO A 194 6.90 -5.43 -9.29
CA PRO A 194 7.69 -5.76 -10.47
C PRO A 194 8.26 -4.51 -11.17
N VAL A 195 9.55 -4.57 -11.47
CA VAL A 195 10.32 -3.59 -12.25
C VAL A 195 10.95 -4.33 -13.45
N PRO A 196 10.42 -4.17 -14.68
CA PRO A 196 11.00 -4.79 -15.86
C PRO A 196 12.40 -4.21 -16.11
N ALA A 197 13.39 -5.06 -16.41
CA ALA A 197 14.70 -4.54 -16.76
C ALA A 197 14.67 -3.66 -18.02
N GLY A 198 15.25 -2.46 -17.92
CA GLY A 198 15.33 -1.50 -19.03
C GLY A 198 14.04 -0.74 -19.32
N GLY A 199 12.97 -0.95 -18.55
CA GLY A 199 11.72 -0.20 -18.64
C GLY A 199 11.53 0.75 -17.46
N ALA A 200 10.70 1.78 -17.65
CA ALA A 200 10.18 2.58 -16.54
C ALA A 200 8.91 1.91 -15.99
N THR A 201 8.90 1.55 -14.71
CA THR A 201 7.66 1.23 -14.00
C THR A 201 7.15 2.50 -13.34
N THR A 202 5.88 2.82 -13.57
CA THR A 202 5.18 3.87 -12.82
C THR A 202 4.35 3.20 -11.74
N ILE A 203 4.65 3.48 -10.47
CA ILE A 203 3.70 3.23 -9.39
C ILE A 203 2.85 4.48 -9.27
N SER A 204 1.56 4.33 -8.98
CA SER A 204 0.77 5.44 -8.46
C SER A 204 -0.03 5.00 -7.25
N ILE A 205 -0.20 5.95 -6.32
CA ILE A 205 -1.00 5.80 -5.12
C ILE A 205 -2.25 6.63 -5.34
N GLU A 206 -3.41 5.99 -5.30
CA GLU A 206 -4.71 6.67 -5.31
C GLU A 206 -5.33 6.62 -3.92
N GLY A 207 -5.81 7.75 -3.42
CA GLY A 207 -6.54 7.83 -2.16
C GLY A 207 -7.89 7.12 -2.27
N VAL A 208 -8.25 6.27 -1.31
CA VAL A 208 -9.52 5.52 -1.33
C VAL A 208 -10.40 5.89 -0.15
N HIS A 209 -9.83 5.98 1.04
CA HIS A 209 -10.52 6.38 2.25
C HIS A 209 -9.61 7.29 3.07
N ASP A 210 -10.20 8.35 3.62
CA ASP A 210 -9.57 9.31 4.53
C ASP A 210 -10.16 9.05 5.92
N GLY A 211 -9.31 8.66 6.86
CA GLY A 211 -9.70 8.41 8.25
C GLY A 211 -9.96 9.70 9.03
N GLY A 212 -9.40 10.84 8.58
CA GLY A 212 -9.57 12.14 9.20
C GLY A 212 -8.41 13.13 8.97
N GLY A 213 -8.64 14.18 8.19
CA GLY A 213 -7.66 15.27 8.03
C GLY A 213 -6.78 15.13 6.79
N GLY A 214 -7.06 14.11 5.97
CA GLY A 214 -6.48 13.87 4.67
C GLY A 214 -5.48 12.73 4.70
N ILE A 215 -5.37 12.04 3.56
CA ILE A 215 -4.58 10.83 3.44
C ILE A 215 -3.09 11.17 3.40
N THR A 216 -2.33 10.66 4.37
CA THR A 216 -0.88 10.89 4.47
C THR A 216 -0.09 9.60 4.25
N VAL A 217 0.49 9.47 3.06
CA VAL A 217 1.34 8.32 2.73
C VAL A 217 2.80 8.72 2.65
N ALA A 218 3.64 7.94 3.32
CA ALA A 218 5.07 7.96 3.12
C ALA A 218 5.54 6.61 2.57
N CYS A 219 6.62 6.67 1.80
CA CYS A 219 7.33 5.50 1.30
C CYS A 219 8.76 5.52 1.83
N ARG A 220 9.24 4.38 2.33
CA ARG A 220 10.64 4.21 2.77
C ARG A 220 11.39 3.29 1.81
N THR A 221 12.62 3.68 1.49
CA THR A 221 13.61 2.84 0.79
C THR A 221 14.98 2.97 1.46
N SER A 222 15.96 2.19 0.99
CA SER A 222 17.35 2.29 1.40
C SER A 222 17.97 3.66 1.12
N ARG A 223 17.35 4.46 0.24
CA ARG A 223 17.75 5.84 -0.05
C ARG A 223 17.08 6.87 0.84
N GLY A 224 16.21 6.47 1.77
CA GLY A 224 15.52 7.36 2.71
C GLY A 224 14.01 7.35 2.56
N ASP A 225 13.37 8.37 3.13
CA ASP A 225 11.92 8.49 3.22
C ASP A 225 11.39 9.49 2.19
N TYR A 226 10.28 9.14 1.55
CA TYR A 226 9.62 9.91 0.51
C TYR A 226 8.20 10.20 0.95
N PHE A 227 7.87 11.47 1.11
CA PHE A 227 6.57 11.91 1.59
C PHE A 227 5.73 12.41 0.42
N THR A 228 4.49 11.92 0.33
CA THR A 228 3.51 12.44 -0.61
C THR A 228 2.94 13.76 -0.10
N ARG A 229 2.17 14.44 -0.95
CA ARG A 229 1.26 15.48 -0.45
C ARG A 229 0.15 14.82 0.37
N VAL A 230 -0.54 15.63 1.18
CA VAL A 230 -1.84 15.24 1.73
C VAL A 230 -2.81 15.04 0.56
N MET A 231 -3.49 13.90 0.54
CA MET A 231 -4.37 13.46 -0.53
C MET A 231 -5.83 13.39 -0.05
N ALA A 232 -6.77 13.75 -0.90
CA ALA A 232 -8.18 13.42 -0.70
C ALA A 232 -8.52 12.06 -1.34
N PRO A 233 -9.63 11.41 -0.97
CA PRO A 233 -10.13 10.26 -1.71
C PRO A 233 -10.33 10.60 -3.19
N GLY A 234 -9.81 9.77 -4.09
CA GLY A 234 -9.80 9.96 -5.53
C GLY A 234 -8.60 10.75 -6.07
N ASP A 235 -7.80 11.40 -5.21
CA ASP A 235 -6.53 11.97 -5.64
C ASP A 235 -5.56 10.87 -6.04
N GLU A 236 -4.77 11.13 -7.09
CA GLU A 236 -3.69 10.24 -7.51
C GLU A 236 -2.34 10.94 -7.39
N GLN A 237 -1.39 10.25 -6.76
CA GLN A 237 -0.01 10.65 -6.61
C GLN A 237 0.87 9.64 -7.38
N PRO A 238 1.43 10.01 -8.53
CA PRO A 238 2.41 9.16 -9.20
C PRO A 238 3.69 9.11 -8.37
N ILE A 239 4.22 7.90 -8.28
CA ILE A 239 5.46 7.52 -7.63
C ILE A 239 6.31 6.85 -8.70
N GLY A 240 7.09 7.64 -9.44
CA GLY A 240 8.00 7.09 -10.43
C GLY A 240 9.01 6.15 -9.77
N ILE A 241 9.23 4.96 -10.35
CA ILE A 241 10.39 4.13 -10.01
C ILE A 241 11.49 4.48 -11.02
N ALA A 242 12.53 5.18 -10.56
CA ALA A 242 13.74 5.30 -11.35
C ALA A 242 14.51 3.98 -11.25
N GLY A 243 14.50 3.18 -12.33
CA GLY A 243 15.33 1.98 -12.43
C GLY A 243 16.80 2.37 -12.33
N GLY A 244 17.38 2.20 -11.14
CA GLY A 244 18.81 2.41 -10.93
C GLY A 244 19.60 1.28 -11.58
N ARG A 245 20.29 1.57 -12.67
CA ARG A 245 21.53 0.89 -13.04
C ARG A 245 22.65 1.89 -12.96
#